data_AF-A0A661VIF5-F1
#
_entry.id   AF-A0A661VIF5-F1
#
_cell.length_a   1.000
_cell.length_b   1.000
_cell.length_c   1.000
_cell.angle_alpha   90.00
_cell.angle_beta   90.00
_cell.angle_gamma   90.00
#
_symmetry.space_group_name_H-M   'P 1'
#
loop_
_entity.id
_entity.type
_entity.pdbx_description
1 polymer ?
#
loop_
_entity_poly.entity_id
_entity_poly.type
_entity_poly.pdbx_seq_one_letter_code
_entity_poly.pdbx_strand_id
1 'polypeptide(L)'
;MKALFITLLNVHHEYNLKGITVGIEVTHHGPTDLNFPSVFIEIGSSLEMWKNPKLGEIISRTILEHEKNIPDNNTIALGFGGPHYAPNFVKIITQKKFALSHIAPKYVLDYIDKNIILHAFERSNPVPEIAILDWKGMSREHRMRIK
;
A
#
# COMPACT_ATOMS: atom_id res chain seq x y z
N MET A 1 4.41 5.99 -2.23
CA MET A 1 3.05 5.48 -1.96
C MET A 1 2.19 6.38 -1.08
N LYS A 2 2.58 6.70 0.18
CA LYS A 2 1.70 7.46 1.08
C LYS A 2 1.24 8.83 0.55
N ALA A 3 2.13 9.62 -0.03
CA ALA A 3 1.79 10.90 -0.64
C ALA A 3 0.68 10.73 -1.70
N LEU A 4 0.87 9.80 -2.65
CA LEU A 4 -0.13 9.44 -3.65
C LEU A 4 -1.47 9.04 -3.02
N PHE A 5 -1.45 8.21 -1.98
CA PHE A 5 -2.68 7.76 -1.33
C PHE A 5 -3.45 8.89 -0.64
N ILE A 6 -2.76 9.79 0.07
CA ILE A 6 -3.39 10.97 0.69
C ILE A 6 -3.95 11.90 -0.38
N THR A 7 -3.21 12.13 -1.46
CA THR A 7 -3.69 12.94 -2.58
C THR A 7 -4.90 12.29 -3.26
N LEU A 8 -4.89 10.97 -3.45
CA LEU A 8 -6.02 10.24 -4.02
C LEU A 8 -7.28 10.40 -3.19
N LEU A 9 -7.17 10.33 -1.85
CA LEU A 9 -8.29 10.57 -0.94
C LEU A 9 -8.84 11.99 -1.09
N ASN A 10 -7.98 13.00 -1.15
CA ASN A 10 -8.37 14.40 -1.28
C ASN A 10 -9.06 14.66 -2.63
N VAL A 11 -8.44 14.24 -3.73
CA VAL A 11 -8.99 14.40 -5.09
C VAL A 11 -10.30 13.63 -5.22
N HIS A 12 -10.37 12.37 -4.76
CA HIS A 12 -11.60 11.60 -4.79
C HIS A 12 -12.75 12.30 -4.04
N HIS A 13 -12.46 12.90 -2.88
CA HIS A 13 -13.44 13.66 -2.11
C HIS A 13 -13.95 14.90 -2.87
N GLU A 14 -13.10 15.61 -3.62
CA GLU A 14 -13.50 16.75 -4.46
C GLU A 14 -14.49 16.35 -5.56
N TYR A 15 -14.28 15.21 -6.23
CA TYR A 15 -15.20 14.74 -7.28
C TYR A 15 -16.50 14.16 -6.72
N ASN A 16 -16.50 13.74 -5.45
CA ASN A 16 -17.68 13.20 -4.75
C ASN A 16 -18.39 12.07 -5.52
N LEU A 17 -17.62 11.17 -6.14
CA LEU A 17 -18.17 10.03 -6.89
C LEU A 17 -18.69 8.97 -5.92
N LYS A 18 -19.99 8.67 -5.99
CA LYS A 18 -20.62 7.62 -5.18
C LYS A 18 -20.25 6.22 -5.70
N GLY A 19 -20.16 5.26 -4.78
CA GLY A 19 -19.93 3.85 -5.11
C GLY A 19 -18.49 3.48 -5.48
N ILE A 20 -17.55 4.43 -5.33
CA ILE A 20 -16.12 4.18 -5.53
C ILE A 20 -15.45 4.01 -4.17
N THR A 21 -14.63 2.97 -4.04
CA THR A 21 -13.82 2.74 -2.84
C THR A 21 -12.38 3.09 -3.14
N VAL A 22 -11.74 3.83 -2.24
CA VAL A 22 -10.30 4.12 -2.29
C VAL A 22 -9.60 3.27 -1.23
N GLY A 23 -8.55 2.54 -1.63
CA GLY A 23 -7.81 1.63 -0.76
C GLY A 23 -6.37 1.45 -1.21
N ILE A 24 -5.67 0.57 -0.51
CA ILE A 24 -4.35 0.07 -0.92
C ILE A 24 -4.44 -1.44 -1.06
N GLU A 25 -3.50 -1.99 -1.82
CA GLU A 25 -3.36 -3.43 -1.97
C GLU A 25 -2.07 -3.90 -1.32
N VAL A 26 -2.06 -5.17 -0.97
CA VAL A 26 -0.84 -5.86 -0.56
C VAL A 26 0.18 -5.95 -1.71
N THR A 27 1.44 -6.24 -1.40
CA THR A 27 2.45 -6.52 -2.42
C THR A 27 2.09 -7.81 -3.16
N HIS A 28 1.93 -7.72 -4.48
CA HIS A 28 1.59 -8.84 -5.34
C HIS A 28 1.94 -8.52 -6.80
N HIS A 29 1.96 -9.55 -7.66
CA HIS A 29 2.33 -9.47 -9.07
C HIS A 29 3.73 -8.86 -9.34
N GLY A 30 4.06 -8.73 -10.63
CA GLY A 30 5.29 -8.11 -11.10
C GLY A 30 5.01 -6.81 -11.86
N PRO A 31 6.05 -6.21 -12.50
CA PRO A 31 7.42 -6.72 -12.59
C PRO A 31 8.19 -6.57 -11.26
N THR A 32 9.05 -7.54 -10.96
CA THR A 32 9.90 -7.52 -9.75
C THR A 32 11.33 -7.06 -10.03
N ASP A 33 11.78 -7.16 -11.30
CA ASP A 33 13.14 -6.82 -11.74
C ASP A 33 13.25 -5.33 -12.12
N LEU A 34 12.96 -4.47 -11.15
CA LEU A 34 13.10 -3.01 -11.28
C LEU A 34 14.24 -2.51 -10.39
N ASN A 35 15.03 -1.57 -10.88
CA ASN A 35 16.15 -0.98 -10.12
C ASN A 35 15.86 0.46 -9.66
N PHE A 36 14.62 0.92 -9.77
CA PHE A 36 14.15 2.22 -9.32
C PHE A 36 12.88 2.08 -8.46
N PRO A 37 12.63 3.03 -7.52
CA PRO A 37 11.41 3.03 -6.73
C PRO A 37 10.19 3.13 -7.63
N SER A 38 9.21 2.26 -7.42
CA SER A 38 7.99 2.19 -8.22
C SER A 38 6.77 1.86 -7.36
N VAL A 39 5.58 2.20 -7.87
CA VAL A 39 4.30 1.93 -7.23
C VAL A 39 3.21 1.87 -8.29
N PHE A 40 2.23 1.00 -8.11
CA PHE A 40 1.02 0.97 -8.94
C PHE A 40 -0.05 1.89 -8.35
N ILE A 41 -0.77 2.58 -9.25
CA ILE A 41 -1.99 3.31 -8.94
C ILE A 41 -3.03 2.92 -9.99
N GLU A 42 -4.19 2.47 -9.54
CA GLU A 42 -5.06 1.64 -10.38
C GLU A 42 -6.51 2.13 -10.37
N ILE A 43 -7.22 1.79 -11.45
CA ILE A 43 -8.67 1.86 -11.55
C ILE A 43 -9.13 0.42 -11.66
N GLY A 44 -10.07 0.00 -10.82
CA GLY A 44 -10.63 -1.34 -10.84
C GLY A 44 -12.08 -1.32 -10.37
N SER A 45 -12.87 -2.36 -10.63
CA SER A 45 -12.42 -3.70 -11.07
C SER A 45 -13.04 -4.19 -12.39
N SER A 46 -13.70 -3.33 -13.16
CA SER A 46 -14.36 -3.70 -14.41
C SER A 46 -13.92 -2.87 -15.61
N LEU A 47 -14.16 -3.40 -16.81
CA LEU A 47 -13.91 -2.68 -18.07
C LEU A 47 -14.65 -1.34 -18.14
N GLU A 48 -15.85 -1.26 -17.55
CA GLU A 48 -16.61 -0.02 -17.46
C GLU A 48 -15.88 1.02 -16.60
N MET A 49 -15.33 0.60 -15.46
CA MET A 49 -14.56 1.49 -14.58
C MET A 49 -13.27 1.95 -15.26
N TRP A 50 -12.56 1.05 -15.95
CA TRP A 50 -11.35 1.39 -16.70
C TRP A 50 -11.59 2.42 -17.80
N LYS A 51 -12.76 2.38 -18.44
CA LYS A 51 -13.16 3.32 -19.49
C LYS A 51 -13.78 4.61 -18.94
N ASN A 52 -13.94 4.75 -17.62
CA ASN A 52 -14.57 5.92 -17.03
C ASN A 52 -13.59 7.12 -17.05
N PRO A 53 -13.87 8.18 -17.83
CA PRO A 53 -12.96 9.31 -17.96
C PRO A 53 -12.78 10.08 -16.65
N LYS A 54 -13.79 10.11 -15.76
CA LYS A 54 -13.67 10.79 -14.46
C LYS A 54 -12.71 10.06 -13.52
N LEU A 55 -12.71 8.73 -13.53
CA LEU A 55 -11.75 7.95 -12.75
C LEU A 55 -10.33 8.15 -13.30
N GLY A 56 -10.19 8.18 -14.64
CA GLY A 56 -8.92 8.54 -15.30
C GLY A 56 -8.41 9.92 -14.87
N GLU A 57 -9.30 10.93 -14.84
CA GLU A 57 -8.97 12.29 -14.40
C GLU A 57 -8.51 12.32 -12.93
N ILE A 58 -9.23 11.63 -12.02
CA ILE A 58 -8.83 11.51 -10.61
C ILE A 58 -7.42 10.93 -10.46
N ILE A 59 -7.11 9.85 -11.18
CA ILE A 59 -5.77 9.23 -11.14
C ILE A 59 -4.72 10.19 -11.70
N SER A 60 -4.98 10.82 -12.85
CA SER A 60 -4.03 11.78 -13.45
C SER A 60 -3.73 12.97 -12.53
N ARG A 61 -4.77 13.57 -11.91
CA ARG A 61 -4.61 14.66 -10.95
C ARG A 61 -3.84 14.18 -9.72
N THR A 62 -4.14 12.99 -9.22
CA THR A 62 -3.40 12.40 -8.10
C THR A 62 -1.91 12.31 -8.41
N ILE A 63 -1.55 11.79 -9.58
CA ILE A 63 -0.14 11.68 -10.00
C ILE A 63 0.51 13.06 -10.11
N LEU A 64 -0.15 14.05 -10.71
CA LEU A 64 0.43 15.39 -10.89
C LEU A 64 0.53 16.19 -9.58
N GLU A 65 -0.32 15.92 -8.60
CA GLU A 65 -0.45 16.74 -7.39
C GLU A 65 0.16 16.10 -6.14
N HIS A 66 0.65 14.84 -6.21
CA HIS A 66 1.06 14.10 -5.03
C HIS A 66 2.21 14.72 -4.24
N GLU A 67 3.10 15.45 -4.91
CA GLU A 67 4.26 16.09 -4.29
C GLU A 67 3.85 17.08 -3.18
N LYS A 68 2.66 17.68 -3.29
CA LYS A 68 2.09 18.58 -2.27
C LYS A 68 1.82 17.87 -0.93
N ASN A 69 1.76 16.53 -0.93
CA ASN A 69 1.41 15.70 0.22
C ASN A 69 2.56 14.75 0.60
N ILE A 70 3.79 15.06 0.21
CA ILE A 70 4.96 14.33 0.70
C ILE A 70 5.00 14.46 2.23
N PRO A 71 4.93 13.35 2.97
CA PRO A 71 4.87 13.43 4.41
C PRO A 71 6.26 13.66 5.01
N ASP A 72 6.36 14.61 5.94
CA ASP A 72 7.56 14.83 6.73
C ASP A 72 7.67 13.81 7.88
N ASN A 73 8.88 13.29 8.11
CA ASN A 73 9.24 12.52 9.32
C ASN A 73 8.40 11.27 9.63
N ASN A 74 7.98 10.51 8.62
CA ASN A 74 7.31 9.23 8.86
C ASN A 74 8.30 8.10 9.13
N THR A 75 7.95 7.21 10.06
CA THR A 75 8.60 5.91 10.20
C THR A 75 8.16 5.00 9.06
N ILE A 76 9.12 4.44 8.32
CA ILE A 76 8.84 3.51 7.22
C ILE A 76 8.63 2.10 7.78
N ALA A 77 7.57 1.42 7.35
CA ALA A 77 7.20 0.11 7.88
C ALA A 77 6.91 -0.93 6.79
N LEU A 78 7.31 -2.17 7.05
CA LEU A 78 6.74 -3.35 6.40
C LEU A 78 5.42 -3.74 7.07
N GLY A 79 4.49 -4.29 6.30
CA GLY A 79 3.22 -4.81 6.81
C GLY A 79 3.13 -6.32 6.71
N PHE A 80 2.57 -6.99 7.73
CA PHE A 80 2.30 -8.43 7.68
C PHE A 80 0.90 -8.77 8.21
N GLY A 81 0.19 -9.63 7.50
CA GLY A 81 -1.14 -10.11 7.84
C GLY A 81 -2.28 -9.41 7.09
N GLY A 82 -3.50 -9.79 7.44
CA GLY A 82 -4.71 -9.21 6.84
C GLY A 82 -5.05 -9.77 5.45
N PRO A 83 -6.21 -9.37 4.88
CA PRO A 83 -6.63 -9.76 3.54
C PRO A 83 -5.94 -8.90 2.45
N HIS A 84 -6.20 -9.22 1.18
CA HIS A 84 -5.60 -8.58 0.01
C HIS A 84 -5.75 -7.05 -0.03
N TYR A 85 -6.93 -6.50 0.30
CA TYR A 85 -7.17 -5.05 0.35
C TYR A 85 -6.74 -4.36 1.66
N ALA A 86 -6.02 -5.08 2.53
CA ALA A 86 -5.24 -4.51 3.63
C ALA A 86 -5.95 -3.41 4.48
N PRO A 87 -7.21 -3.59 4.94
CA PRO A 87 -8.02 -2.52 5.54
C PRO A 87 -7.41 -1.93 6.82
N ASN A 88 -6.70 -2.74 7.61
CA ASN A 88 -5.99 -2.23 8.79
C ASN A 88 -4.78 -1.36 8.40
N PHE A 89 -4.11 -1.69 7.30
CA PHE A 89 -3.01 -0.89 6.77
C PHE A 89 -3.48 0.40 6.10
N VAL A 90 -4.68 0.43 5.50
CA VAL A 90 -5.34 1.69 5.09
C VAL A 90 -5.49 2.65 6.27
N LYS A 91 -5.89 2.15 7.45
CA LYS A 91 -5.96 2.98 8.68
C LYS A 91 -4.60 3.45 9.17
N ILE A 92 -3.53 2.70 8.88
CA ILE A 92 -2.16 3.05 9.28
C ILE A 92 -1.58 4.12 8.35
N ILE A 93 -1.70 3.95 7.03
CA ILE A 93 -1.11 4.89 6.06
C ILE A 93 -1.76 6.27 6.09
N THR A 94 -3.00 6.36 6.58
CA THR A 94 -3.73 7.64 6.79
C THR A 94 -3.27 8.39 8.05
N GLN A 95 -2.60 7.74 9.00
CA GLN A 95 -2.07 8.40 10.19
C GLN A 95 -0.79 9.16 9.86
N LYS A 96 -0.49 10.26 10.58
CA LYS A 96 0.72 11.06 10.36
C LYS A 96 2.04 10.39 10.78
N LYS A 97 2.01 9.15 11.28
CA LYS A 97 3.19 8.50 11.88
C LYS A 97 3.93 7.55 10.93
N PHE A 98 3.19 6.80 10.12
CA PHE A 98 3.76 5.67 9.38
C PHE A 98 3.59 5.84 7.88
N ALA A 99 4.60 5.44 7.11
CA ALA A 99 4.46 5.12 5.70
C ALA A 99 4.72 3.63 5.50
N LEU A 100 4.00 3.03 4.57
CA LEU A 100 4.11 1.60 4.29
C LEU A 100 4.95 1.39 3.03
N SER A 101 5.82 0.39 3.08
CA SER A 101 6.48 -0.18 1.90
C SER A 101 5.74 -1.46 1.50
N HIS A 102 6.40 -2.63 1.52
CA HIS A 102 5.77 -3.90 1.22
C HIS A 102 4.79 -4.35 2.32
N ILE A 103 3.71 -5.01 1.88
CA ILE A 103 2.69 -5.59 2.76
C ILE A 103 2.48 -7.04 2.33
N ALA A 104 2.75 -7.99 3.22
CA ALA A 104 2.51 -9.40 3.01
C ALA A 104 1.17 -9.83 3.63
N PRO A 105 0.18 -10.26 2.83
CA PRO A 105 -1.13 -10.67 3.34
C PRO A 105 -1.05 -12.01 4.07
N LYS A 106 -2.08 -12.34 4.86
CA LYS A 106 -2.15 -13.58 5.65
C LYS A 106 -1.84 -14.84 4.83
N TYR A 107 -2.35 -14.93 3.61
CA TYR A 107 -2.31 -16.15 2.79
C TYR A 107 -0.94 -16.46 2.17
N VAL A 108 0.02 -15.53 2.24
CA VAL A 108 1.41 -15.80 1.81
C VAL A 108 2.35 -16.05 2.98
N LEU A 109 1.92 -15.78 4.21
CA LEU A 109 2.83 -15.76 5.37
C LEU A 109 3.50 -17.12 5.61
N ASP A 110 2.87 -18.23 5.23
CA ASP A 110 3.43 -19.58 5.31
C ASP A 110 4.71 -19.77 4.51
N TYR A 111 4.90 -18.98 3.45
CA TYR A 111 6.06 -19.02 2.58
C TYR A 111 7.10 -17.95 2.92
N ILE A 112 6.85 -17.10 3.92
CA ILE A 112 7.76 -16.03 4.31
C ILE A 112 8.76 -16.55 5.33
N ASP A 113 10.03 -16.50 4.95
CA ASP A 113 11.18 -16.74 5.81
C ASP A 113 11.99 -15.46 6.06
N LYS A 114 13.08 -15.60 6.82
CA LYS A 114 13.98 -14.49 7.14
C LYS A 114 14.60 -13.85 5.87
N ASN A 115 14.91 -14.65 4.86
CA ASN A 115 15.55 -14.15 3.64
C ASN A 115 14.59 -13.29 2.84
N ILE A 116 13.31 -13.70 2.73
CA ILE A 116 12.26 -12.90 2.07
C ILE A 116 12.01 -11.59 2.82
N ILE A 117 12.02 -11.62 4.16
CA ILE A 117 11.88 -10.40 4.97
C ILE A 117 13.05 -9.46 4.68
N LEU A 118 14.30 -9.95 4.75
CA LEU A 118 15.49 -9.13 4.46
C LEU A 118 15.44 -8.56 3.04
N HIS A 119 15.06 -9.38 2.06
CA HIS A 119 14.90 -8.93 0.69
C HIS A 119 13.84 -7.81 0.57
N ALA A 120 12.72 -7.90 1.30
CA ALA A 120 11.72 -6.83 1.33
C ALA A 120 12.26 -5.53 1.96
N PHE A 121 13.14 -5.60 2.97
CA PHE A 121 13.83 -4.41 3.50
C PHE A 121 14.77 -3.80 2.46
N GLU A 122 15.61 -4.61 1.82
CA GLU A 122 16.61 -4.18 0.84
C GLU A 122 15.98 -3.61 -0.44
N ARG A 123 14.79 -4.09 -0.82
CA ARG A 123 14.06 -3.65 -2.03
C ARG A 123 13.11 -2.49 -1.78
N SER A 124 13.14 -1.91 -0.58
CA SER A 124 12.33 -0.76 -0.20
C SER A 124 13.15 0.53 -0.22
N ASN A 125 12.57 1.61 -0.75
CA ASN A 125 13.16 2.94 -0.69
C ASN A 125 12.09 3.98 -0.29
N PRO A 126 12.22 4.66 0.87
CA PRO A 126 13.30 4.52 1.85
C PRO A 126 13.28 3.16 2.58
N VAL A 127 14.39 2.80 3.22
CA VAL A 127 14.54 1.54 3.93
C VAL A 127 13.60 1.52 5.16
N PRO A 128 12.80 0.45 5.38
CA PRO A 128 11.93 0.32 6.53
C PRO A 128 12.70 0.23 7.84
N GLU A 129 12.14 0.81 8.90
CA GLU A 129 12.70 0.79 10.26
C GLU A 129 12.02 -0.25 11.14
N ILE A 130 10.74 -0.56 10.85
CA ILE A 130 9.91 -1.44 11.66
C ILE A 130 9.05 -2.38 10.81
N ALA A 131 8.47 -3.37 11.47
CA ALA A 131 7.37 -4.17 10.94
C ALA A 131 6.08 -3.89 11.74
N ILE A 132 4.96 -3.74 11.03
CA ILE A 132 3.62 -3.62 11.61
C ILE A 132 2.87 -4.92 11.33
N LEU A 133 2.39 -5.54 12.40
CA LEU A 133 1.66 -6.81 12.34
C LEU A 133 0.15 -6.55 12.49
N ASP A 134 -0.64 -6.95 11.49
CA ASP A 134 -2.08 -7.11 11.68
C ASP A 134 -2.31 -8.34 12.55
N TRP A 135 -2.27 -8.13 13.87
CA TRP A 135 -2.31 -9.20 14.85
C TRP A 135 -3.49 -10.15 14.60
N LYS A 136 -4.72 -9.63 14.47
CA LYS A 136 -5.91 -10.45 14.21
C LYS A 136 -5.91 -11.06 12.80
N GLY A 137 -5.24 -10.42 11.84
CA GLY A 137 -4.99 -10.93 10.51
C GLY A 137 -3.94 -12.04 10.41
N MET A 138 -3.38 -12.54 11.52
CA MET A 138 -2.32 -13.56 11.55
C MET A 138 -2.67 -14.72 12.50
N SER A 139 -2.19 -15.93 12.16
CA SER A 139 -2.21 -17.07 13.09
C SER A 139 -1.19 -16.87 14.21
N ARG A 140 -1.29 -17.66 15.29
CA ARG A 140 -0.28 -17.63 16.37
C ARG A 140 1.11 -17.97 15.84
N GLU A 141 1.21 -18.97 14.98
CA GLU A 141 2.46 -19.41 14.37
C GLU A 141 3.10 -18.30 13.52
N HIS A 142 2.32 -17.63 12.68
CA HIS A 142 2.82 -16.50 11.87
C HIS A 142 3.41 -15.40 12.74
N ARG A 143 2.75 -15.06 13.86
CA ARG A 143 3.22 -14.01 14.77
C ARG A 143 4.54 -14.40 15.43
N MET A 144 4.72 -15.67 15.77
CA MET A 144 5.96 -16.17 16.37
C MET A 144 7.11 -16.24 15.38
N ARG A 145 6.83 -16.51 14.09
CA ARG A 145 7.86 -16.57 13.05
C ARG A 145 8.37 -15.20 12.60
N ILE A 146 7.49 -14.19 12.58
CA ILE A 146 7.81 -12.85 12.08
C ILE A 146 8.37 -11.93 13.18
N LYS A 147 8.00 -12.16 14.45
CA LYS A 147 8.52 -11.42 15.60
C LYS A 147 9.97 -11.81 15.89
#